data_AF-A0A8B9N341-F1
#
_entry.id   AF-A0A8B9N341-F1
#
_cell.length_a   1.000
_cell.length_b   1.000
_cell.length_c   1.000
_cell.angle_alpha   90.00
_cell.angle_beta   90.00
_cell.angle_gamma   90.00
#
_symmetry.space_group_name_H-M   'P 1'
#
loop_
_entity.id
_entity.type
_entity.pdbx_description
1 polymer ?
#
loop_
_entity_poly.entity_id
_entity_poly.type
_entity_poly.pdbx_seq_one_letter_code
_entity_poly.pdbx_strand_id
1 'polypeptide(L)'
;MRRDVAPSLLHSSLPPSSPPPSPSSARPSAGRCPAAAGTAGGSRARAALTGPSPPRPAAASTEPPASSVALPPPSCRPLFRTRPFRSPHPGAAAMEAAPLFSFGVIADIQYADAEDGYDFGGFRRRYYRQSLNLLRDAVEAWAAERPPLAFVLQLGDSIDGLNARSGEAEGALEQVLAVLGRLPVPVHHAWGNHEFYNFSRARLVRTGLNSHPARAMADPPAGDCQAYHFSPAAQFRVVVLDAYDLSILGREPDNPRYQESLQLLREKNPNDNLNSPTGLKEPQFVEFNGGFSQAQLDWFNEVLKFSDENQEKVVVMGHLPIHPDASDRVCLAWNYEDALSVIHSHQCVVCFLAGHLHDGGYCLDSHGVHHLTLEGVIETPPESNAFGTIYVYEDKMILKGRGRISDRVMHF
;
A
#
# COMPACT_ATOMS: atom_id res chain seq x y z
N MET A 1 44.97 -46.11 -9.89
CA MET A 1 45.02 -46.67 -11.26
C MET A 1 44.12 -45.82 -12.15
N ARG A 2 44.69 -45.28 -13.25
CA ARG A 2 44.04 -44.78 -14.51
C ARG A 2 43.00 -43.64 -14.35
N ARG A 3 43.29 -42.40 -14.82
CA ARG A 3 43.43 -41.85 -16.19
C ARG A 3 42.08 -41.39 -16.75
N ASP A 4 42.00 -40.09 -17.08
CA ASP A 4 41.27 -39.43 -18.19
C ASP A 4 41.90 -38.01 -18.28
N VAL A 5 42.66 -37.53 -19.28
CA VAL A 5 42.68 -37.55 -20.75
C VAL A 5 41.55 -36.73 -21.39
N ALA A 6 41.88 -35.49 -21.77
CA ALA A 6 41.19 -34.66 -22.76
C ALA A 6 41.41 -35.17 -24.19
N PRO A 7 40.61 -34.76 -25.21
CA PRO A 7 41.11 -33.75 -26.17
C PRO A 7 40.01 -32.82 -26.78
N SER A 8 40.30 -31.53 -27.02
CA SER A 8 40.65 -30.86 -28.30
C SER A 8 39.53 -30.63 -29.35
N LEU A 9 39.13 -29.35 -29.44
CA LEU A 9 38.97 -28.46 -30.61
C LEU A 9 38.96 -29.06 -32.04
N LEU A 10 37.99 -28.61 -32.85
CA LEU A 10 38.15 -28.35 -34.29
C LEU A 10 37.32 -27.11 -34.73
N HIS A 11 37.97 -26.30 -35.54
CA HIS A 11 37.58 -25.01 -36.13
C HIS A 11 36.81 -25.22 -37.44
N SER A 12 35.82 -24.38 -37.76
CA SER A 12 35.59 -23.90 -39.14
C SER A 12 34.70 -22.65 -39.17
N SER A 13 34.96 -21.80 -40.16
CA SER A 13 34.67 -20.37 -40.19
C SER A 13 33.66 -20.01 -41.29
N LEU A 14 32.71 -19.12 -40.96
CA LEU A 14 32.13 -17.97 -41.73
C LEU A 14 31.57 -18.17 -43.16
N PRO A 15 30.47 -17.48 -43.57
CA PRO A 15 30.42 -16.01 -43.66
C PRO A 15 29.11 -15.30 -43.20
N PRO A 16 29.14 -13.96 -43.05
CA PRO A 16 28.02 -13.16 -42.56
C PRO A 16 27.06 -12.75 -43.69
N SER A 17 25.76 -12.74 -43.41
CA SER A 17 24.72 -12.17 -44.27
C SER A 17 24.39 -10.73 -43.88
N SER A 18 24.36 -9.89 -44.90
CA SER A 18 24.26 -8.42 -44.95
C SER A 18 23.05 -7.78 -44.24
N PRO A 19 23.16 -6.47 -43.89
CA PRO A 19 22.09 -5.70 -43.23
C PRO A 19 21.00 -5.20 -44.21
N PRO A 20 19.79 -4.89 -43.73
CA PRO A 20 18.72 -4.31 -44.54
C PRO A 20 18.97 -2.82 -44.87
N PRO A 21 18.36 -2.30 -45.94
CA PRO A 21 18.72 -1.01 -46.55
C PRO A 21 18.08 0.20 -45.85
N SER A 22 18.83 1.30 -45.87
CA SER A 22 18.39 2.66 -45.51
C SER A 22 17.35 3.20 -46.50
N PRO A 23 16.30 3.91 -46.05
CA PRO A 23 15.49 4.74 -46.94
C PRO A 23 16.12 6.13 -47.11
N SER A 24 16.26 6.53 -48.38
CA SER A 24 16.69 7.84 -48.82
C SER A 24 15.62 8.92 -48.64
N SER A 25 16.06 10.10 -48.21
CA SER A 25 15.61 11.44 -48.61
C SER A 25 14.21 11.61 -49.21
N ALA A 26 13.32 12.26 -48.45
CA ALA A 26 12.33 13.19 -49.00
C ALA A 26 12.07 14.29 -47.97
N ARG A 27 12.57 15.50 -48.26
CA ARG A 27 12.07 16.76 -47.67
C ARG A 27 10.68 17.04 -48.23
N PRO A 28 9.81 17.69 -47.44
CA PRO A 28 9.04 18.79 -47.99
C PRO A 28 9.35 20.10 -47.28
N SER A 29 9.71 21.06 -48.14
CA SER A 29 9.45 22.49 -48.09
C SER A 29 8.74 23.09 -46.88
N ALA A 30 9.38 24.15 -46.39
CA ALA A 30 8.82 25.25 -45.63
C ALA A 30 7.47 25.74 -46.17
N GLY A 31 6.47 25.79 -45.29
CA GLY A 31 5.27 26.60 -45.41
C GLY A 31 5.28 27.69 -44.34
N ARG A 32 5.88 28.84 -44.68
CA ARG A 32 5.61 30.10 -43.97
C ARG A 32 4.20 30.56 -44.36
N CYS A 33 3.39 30.91 -43.37
CA CYS A 33 2.33 31.91 -43.52
C CYS A 33 2.24 32.75 -42.25
N PRO A 34 1.79 34.02 -42.36
CA PRO A 34 2.49 35.14 -41.75
C PRO A 34 1.86 35.62 -40.43
N ALA A 35 2.70 36.30 -39.66
CA ALA A 35 2.27 37.22 -38.62
C ALA A 35 1.47 38.38 -39.24
N ALA A 36 0.31 38.68 -38.66
CA ALA A 36 -0.35 39.96 -38.83
C ALA A 36 -0.23 40.73 -37.51
N ALA A 37 0.60 41.76 -37.52
CA ALA A 37 0.58 42.83 -36.56
C ALA A 37 -0.60 43.76 -36.89
N GLY A 38 -1.38 44.12 -35.87
CA GLY A 38 -2.39 45.17 -35.90
C GLY A 38 -2.41 45.85 -34.54
N THR A 39 -1.82 47.04 -34.50
CA THR A 39 -1.66 47.94 -33.36
C THR A 39 -2.92 48.74 -33.02
N ALA A 40 -2.86 49.38 -31.83
CA ALA A 40 -3.76 50.37 -31.22
C ALA A 40 -5.00 49.75 -30.54
N GLY A 41 -5.35 50.07 -29.29
CA GLY A 41 -4.96 51.14 -28.39
C GLY A 41 -6.19 51.40 -27.50
N GLY A 42 -6.04 51.40 -26.17
CA GLY A 42 -7.19 51.64 -25.29
C GLY A 42 -6.88 51.38 -23.82
N SER A 43 -6.67 52.46 -23.07
CA SER A 43 -6.41 52.45 -21.63
C SER A 43 -7.69 52.34 -20.81
N ARG A 44 -7.54 51.90 -19.55
CA ARG A 44 -8.47 51.96 -18.39
C ARG A 44 -9.59 50.92 -18.44
N ALA A 45 -10.02 50.27 -17.36
CA ALA A 45 -9.89 50.53 -15.93
C ALA A 45 -9.93 49.21 -15.15
N ARG A 46 -9.27 49.19 -13.98
CA ARG A 46 -9.52 48.22 -12.91
C ARG A 46 -10.97 48.34 -12.45
N ALA A 47 -11.70 47.24 -12.38
CA ALA A 47 -12.90 47.11 -11.56
C ALA A 47 -12.80 45.82 -10.76
N ALA A 48 -12.55 45.98 -9.46
CA ALA A 48 -12.73 44.93 -8.48
C ALA A 48 -14.23 44.67 -8.34
N LEU A 49 -14.65 43.41 -8.54
CA LEU A 49 -15.99 42.96 -8.17
C LEU A 49 -15.87 42.06 -6.95
N THR A 50 -16.07 42.70 -5.80
CA THR A 50 -16.36 42.07 -4.51
C THR A 50 -17.75 41.45 -4.58
N GLY A 51 -17.84 40.12 -4.62
CA GLY A 51 -19.08 39.39 -4.40
C GLY A 51 -19.36 39.26 -2.88
N PRO A 52 -20.64 39.34 -2.44
CA PRO A 52 -20.97 39.32 -1.03
C PRO A 52 -20.90 37.90 -0.45
N SER A 53 -20.32 37.80 0.76
CA SER A 53 -20.28 36.59 1.57
C SER A 53 -21.69 36.13 2.01
N PRO A 54 -21.93 34.82 2.16
CA PRO A 54 -23.20 34.30 2.67
C PRO A 54 -23.36 34.57 4.19
N PRO A 55 -24.59 34.70 4.70
CA PRO A 55 -24.83 35.01 6.10
C PRO A 55 -24.58 33.80 7.01
N ARG A 56 -23.96 34.06 8.16
CA ARG A 56 -23.81 33.11 9.28
C ARG A 56 -25.18 32.83 9.92
N PRO A 57 -25.46 31.58 10.37
CA PRO A 57 -26.67 31.29 11.11
C PRO A 57 -26.64 31.88 12.52
N ALA A 58 -27.79 32.41 12.93
CA ALA A 58 -28.02 33.04 14.23
C ALA A 58 -27.94 32.01 15.37
N ALA A 59 -27.30 32.43 16.46
CA ALA A 59 -27.28 31.74 17.74
C ALA A 59 -28.69 31.78 18.36
N ALA A 60 -29.24 30.60 18.66
CA ALA A 60 -30.38 30.46 19.54
C ALA A 60 -29.88 29.98 20.90
N SER A 61 -29.93 30.90 21.85
CA SER A 61 -29.76 30.73 23.29
C SER A 61 -30.91 29.93 23.88
N THR A 62 -30.61 28.84 24.57
CA THR A 62 -31.51 28.24 25.58
C THR A 62 -30.68 27.80 26.79
N GLU A 63 -30.76 28.57 27.87
CA GLU A 63 -30.30 28.17 29.20
C GLU A 63 -31.29 27.18 29.85
N PRO A 64 -30.84 26.37 30.84
CA PRO A 64 -31.55 25.20 31.34
C PRO A 64 -32.39 25.52 32.60
N PRO A 65 -33.39 24.69 32.97
CA PRO A 65 -33.91 24.67 34.33
C PRO A 65 -33.21 23.61 35.19
N ALA A 66 -33.11 23.95 36.46
CA ALA A 66 -32.30 23.34 37.50
C ALA A 66 -32.93 22.11 38.19
N SER A 67 -32.02 21.27 38.70
CA SER A 67 -32.01 20.53 39.98
C SER A 67 -33.32 20.03 40.64
N SER A 68 -33.37 18.72 40.92
CA SER A 68 -33.87 18.17 42.19
C SER A 68 -33.08 16.89 42.54
N VAL A 69 -32.16 17.00 43.50
CA VAL A 69 -32.20 16.46 44.89
C VAL A 69 -32.33 14.93 44.98
N ALA A 70 -31.22 14.32 45.39
CA ALA A 70 -31.06 12.93 45.80
C ALA A 70 -31.59 12.69 47.22
N LEU A 71 -32.10 11.48 47.48
CA LEU A 71 -32.33 10.92 48.82
C LEU A 71 -31.74 9.49 48.90
N PRO A 72 -31.23 9.08 50.07
CA PRO A 72 -30.37 7.89 50.22
C PRO A 72 -31.17 6.59 50.46
N PRO A 73 -30.53 5.41 50.28
CA PRO A 73 -31.20 4.12 50.51
C PRO A 73 -31.19 3.73 52.00
N PRO A 74 -32.17 2.94 52.48
CA PRO A 74 -32.17 2.46 53.85
C PRO A 74 -31.28 1.24 54.04
N SER A 75 -30.54 1.26 55.15
CA SER A 75 -29.70 0.19 55.67
C SER A 75 -30.52 -0.94 56.29
N CYS A 76 -30.25 -2.19 55.91
CA CYS A 76 -30.62 -3.37 56.70
C CYS A 76 -29.49 -4.43 56.64
N ARG A 77 -29.00 -4.82 57.80
CA ARG A 77 -28.15 -6.00 58.09
C ARG A 77 -28.56 -6.51 59.48
N PRO A 78 -28.20 -7.73 59.89
CA PRO A 78 -27.88 -8.94 59.12
C PRO A 78 -28.66 -10.16 59.68
N LEU A 79 -28.54 -11.32 59.03
CA LEU A 79 -28.38 -12.65 59.67
C LEU A 79 -28.36 -13.70 58.55
N PHE A 80 -27.22 -14.39 58.39
CA PHE A 80 -27.09 -15.84 58.22
C PHE A 80 -25.62 -16.15 57.88
N ARG A 81 -24.98 -16.92 58.78
CA ARG A 81 -23.66 -17.54 58.59
C ARG A 81 -23.82 -18.73 57.66
N THR A 82 -22.99 -18.83 56.60
CA THR A 82 -22.44 -20.13 56.13
C THR A 82 -21.20 -19.95 55.24
N ARG A 83 -20.10 -20.58 55.71
CA ARG A 83 -18.88 -21.09 55.03
C ARG A 83 -17.90 -20.09 54.38
N PRO A 84 -16.57 -20.25 54.62
CA PRO A 84 -15.55 -19.38 54.06
C PRO A 84 -15.33 -19.69 52.58
N PHE A 85 -15.56 -18.69 51.74
CA PHE A 85 -15.04 -18.66 50.37
C PHE A 85 -13.51 -18.57 50.47
N ARG A 86 -12.79 -19.56 49.92
CA ARG A 86 -11.35 -19.44 49.69
C ARG A 86 -11.16 -18.25 48.77
N SER A 87 -10.43 -17.25 49.23
CA SER A 87 -9.88 -16.18 48.41
C SER A 87 -9.07 -16.82 47.25
N PRO A 88 -9.30 -16.42 45.99
CA PRO A 88 -8.31 -16.68 44.97
C PRO A 88 -7.06 -15.90 45.39
N HIS A 89 -5.92 -16.59 45.40
CA HIS A 89 -4.62 -15.95 45.51
C HIS A 89 -4.53 -14.79 44.50
N PRO A 90 -3.88 -13.66 44.83
CA PRO A 90 -3.58 -12.62 43.85
C PRO A 90 -2.83 -13.29 42.70
N GLY A 91 -3.42 -13.16 41.52
CA GLY A 91 -3.06 -13.92 40.33
C GLY A 91 -1.57 -13.89 40.07
N ALA A 92 -1.01 -15.08 39.85
CA ALA A 92 0.06 -15.18 38.87
C ALA A 92 -0.46 -14.47 37.62
N ALA A 93 0.15 -13.34 37.26
CA ALA A 93 -0.04 -12.79 35.93
C ALA A 93 0.17 -13.97 34.97
N ALA A 94 -0.87 -14.32 34.20
CA ALA A 94 -0.70 -15.27 33.11
C ALA A 94 0.45 -14.71 32.30
N MET A 95 1.61 -15.38 32.33
CA MET A 95 2.71 -14.99 31.47
C MET A 95 2.14 -15.07 30.06
N GLU A 96 1.99 -13.94 29.39
CA GLU A 96 1.61 -13.94 27.99
C GLU A 96 2.60 -14.86 27.27
N ALA A 97 2.07 -15.83 26.53
CA ALA A 97 2.88 -16.75 25.75
C ALA A 97 3.83 -15.92 24.86
N ALA A 98 5.06 -16.39 24.62
CA ALA A 98 5.95 -15.68 23.70
C ALA A 98 5.34 -15.68 22.28
N PRO A 99 5.48 -14.59 21.51
CA PRO A 99 5.03 -14.57 20.13
C PRO A 99 5.80 -15.61 19.30
N LEU A 100 5.10 -16.25 18.36
CA LEU A 100 5.68 -17.19 17.40
C LEU A 100 6.73 -16.51 16.53
N PHE A 101 6.41 -15.29 16.08
CA PHE A 101 7.32 -14.36 15.41
C PHE A 101 6.74 -12.94 15.48
N SER A 102 7.51 -11.95 15.04
CA SER A 102 7.03 -10.58 14.85
C SER A 102 7.56 -9.99 13.55
N PHE A 103 6.87 -9.00 12.99
CA PHE A 103 7.30 -8.31 11.78
C PHE A 103 6.92 -6.84 11.81
N GLY A 104 7.71 -6.01 11.14
CA GLY A 104 7.45 -4.57 11.01
C GLY A 104 6.47 -4.29 9.88
N VAL A 105 5.69 -3.22 10.01
CA VAL A 105 4.78 -2.74 8.95
C VAL A 105 4.88 -1.22 8.78
N ILE A 106 4.90 -0.74 7.53
CA ILE A 106 4.96 0.68 7.17
C ILE A 106 4.37 0.89 5.76
N ALA A 107 3.77 2.05 5.51
CA ALA A 107 3.13 2.37 4.23
C ALA A 107 3.42 3.80 3.79
N ASP A 108 3.42 4.02 2.47
CA ASP A 108 3.40 5.35 1.84
C ASP A 108 4.49 6.30 2.39
N ILE A 109 5.74 5.84 2.29
CA ILE A 109 6.92 6.67 2.64
C ILE A 109 6.96 7.88 1.71
N GLN A 110 6.76 7.68 0.41
CA GLN A 110 6.76 8.70 -0.64
C GLN A 110 7.89 9.74 -0.46
N TYR A 111 9.11 9.28 -0.21
CA TYR A 111 10.25 10.20 -0.09
C TYR A 111 10.50 10.96 -1.39
N ALA A 112 10.77 12.26 -1.27
CA ALA A 112 11.37 13.09 -2.30
C ALA A 112 12.20 14.21 -1.65
N ASP A 113 13.28 14.65 -2.30
CA ASP A 113 14.03 15.83 -1.86
C ASP A 113 13.34 17.13 -2.29
N ALA A 114 12.12 17.35 -1.80
CA ALA A 114 11.26 18.47 -2.15
C ALA A 114 10.73 19.20 -0.90
N GLU A 115 10.36 20.46 -1.08
CA GLU A 115 9.60 21.20 -0.06
C GLU A 115 8.25 20.53 0.20
N ASP A 116 7.75 20.65 1.44
CA ASP A 116 6.43 20.14 1.81
C ASP A 116 5.36 20.64 0.83
N GLY A 117 4.50 19.72 0.41
CA GLY A 117 3.42 19.99 -0.53
C GLY A 117 2.07 19.65 0.07
N TYR A 118 1.11 19.44 -0.82
CA TYR A 118 -0.22 18.98 -0.47
C TYR A 118 -0.64 17.84 -1.40
N ASP A 119 -1.62 17.05 -0.96
CA ASP A 119 -2.33 16.13 -1.81
C ASP A 119 -3.02 16.86 -2.99
N PHE A 120 -3.52 16.10 -3.96
CA PHE A 120 -4.17 16.66 -5.15
C PHE A 120 -5.37 17.55 -4.80
N GLY A 121 -6.10 17.23 -3.72
CA GLY A 121 -7.22 18.03 -3.23
C GLY A 121 -6.82 19.33 -2.50
N GLY A 122 -5.54 19.48 -2.12
CA GLY A 122 -5.04 20.62 -1.36
C GLY A 122 -5.49 20.62 0.11
N PHE A 123 -5.94 19.47 0.63
CA PHE A 123 -6.51 19.33 1.97
C PHE A 123 -5.51 18.77 2.99
N ARG A 124 -4.56 17.95 2.53
CA ARG A 124 -3.61 17.21 3.38
C ARG A 124 -2.20 17.60 3.01
N ARG A 125 -1.41 17.93 4.02
CA ARG A 125 -0.01 18.30 3.84
C ARG A 125 0.85 17.05 3.65
N ARG A 126 1.76 17.07 2.68
CA ARG A 126 2.74 16.01 2.41
C ARG A 126 4.14 16.46 2.81
N TYR A 127 4.82 15.67 3.63
CA TYR A 127 6.12 15.99 4.22
C TYR A 127 7.26 15.17 3.58
N TYR A 128 7.59 15.49 2.34
CA TYR A 128 8.45 14.64 1.49
C TYR A 128 9.83 14.34 2.06
N ARG A 129 10.58 15.35 2.54
CA ARG A 129 11.90 15.10 3.14
C ARG A 129 11.79 14.43 4.50
N GLN A 130 10.77 14.79 5.26
CA GLN A 130 10.59 14.28 6.61
C GLN A 130 10.25 12.79 6.59
N SER A 131 9.59 12.27 5.57
CA SER A 131 9.26 10.85 5.51
C SER A 131 10.48 9.92 5.56
N LEU A 132 11.62 10.35 5.02
CA LEU A 132 12.88 9.60 5.14
C LEU A 132 13.43 9.63 6.58
N ASN A 133 13.23 10.71 7.32
CA ASN A 133 13.58 10.76 8.75
C ASN A 133 12.68 9.84 9.57
N LEU A 134 11.36 9.87 9.31
CA LEU A 134 10.41 8.98 9.99
C LEU A 134 10.71 7.50 9.71
N LEU A 135 11.13 7.17 8.49
CA LEU A 135 11.63 5.84 8.14
C LEU A 135 12.88 5.45 8.93
N ARG A 136 13.84 6.38 9.13
CA ARG A 136 15.04 6.14 9.95
C ARG A 136 14.66 5.81 11.39
N ASP A 137 13.71 6.55 11.95
CA ASP A 137 13.21 6.31 13.31
C ASP A 137 12.53 4.93 13.42
N ALA A 138 11.72 4.55 12.41
CA ALA A 138 11.09 3.24 12.35
C ALA A 138 12.13 2.10 12.30
N VAL A 139 13.13 2.22 11.44
CA VAL A 139 14.24 1.26 11.33
C VAL A 139 15.04 1.16 12.63
N GLU A 140 15.29 2.26 13.31
CA GLU A 140 16.01 2.27 14.59
C GLU A 140 15.19 1.61 15.71
N ALA A 141 13.89 1.88 15.77
CA ALA A 141 12.98 1.22 16.70
C ALA A 141 12.94 -0.29 16.47
N TRP A 142 12.81 -0.73 15.21
CA TRP A 142 12.80 -2.15 14.85
C TRP A 142 14.13 -2.86 15.12
N ALA A 143 15.27 -2.20 14.89
CA ALA A 143 16.58 -2.75 15.22
C ALA A 143 16.77 -2.97 16.75
N ALA A 144 16.12 -2.14 17.56
CA ALA A 144 16.11 -2.26 19.01
C ALA A 144 15.08 -3.27 19.55
N GLU A 145 14.12 -3.71 18.73
CA GLU A 145 13.02 -4.60 19.11
C GLU A 145 13.51 -5.97 19.62
N ARG A 146 12.84 -6.51 20.64
CA ARG A 146 13.17 -7.82 21.22
C ARG A 146 11.89 -8.65 21.45
N PRO A 147 11.81 -9.90 20.97
CA PRO A 147 12.78 -10.57 20.09
C PRO A 147 12.94 -9.84 18.74
N PRO A 148 14.05 -10.06 18.01
CA PRO A 148 14.23 -9.46 16.69
C PRO A 148 13.07 -9.80 15.75
N LEU A 149 12.75 -8.89 14.83
CA LEU A 149 11.77 -9.13 13.79
C LEU A 149 12.19 -10.29 12.89
N ALA A 150 11.21 -10.97 12.31
CA ALA A 150 11.44 -11.97 11.26
C ALA A 150 11.61 -11.31 9.88
N PHE A 151 10.85 -10.25 9.61
CA PHE A 151 10.86 -9.47 8.36
C PHE A 151 10.14 -8.11 8.56
N VAL A 152 10.10 -7.29 7.51
CA VAL A 152 9.27 -6.08 7.41
C VAL A 152 8.42 -6.13 6.15
N LEU A 153 7.18 -5.68 6.24
CA LEU A 153 6.29 -5.41 5.11
C LEU A 153 6.22 -3.90 4.85
N GLN A 154 6.66 -3.47 3.67
CA GLN A 154 6.50 -2.10 3.18
C GLN A 154 5.40 -2.09 2.12
N LEU A 155 4.28 -1.42 2.41
CA LEU A 155 3.01 -1.56 1.69
C LEU A 155 2.90 -0.73 0.40
N GLY A 156 4.00 -0.50 -0.32
CA GLY A 156 4.04 0.32 -1.54
C GLY A 156 4.30 1.81 -1.27
N ASP A 157 4.52 2.54 -2.35
CA ASP A 157 4.78 3.97 -2.38
C ASP A 157 6.01 4.38 -1.54
N SER A 158 7.16 3.80 -1.87
CA SER A 158 8.45 4.08 -1.22
C SER A 158 8.97 5.49 -1.51
N ILE A 159 8.81 5.97 -2.75
CA ILE A 159 9.26 7.29 -3.19
C ILE A 159 8.13 8.01 -3.93
N ASP A 160 8.10 9.35 -3.88
CA ASP A 160 7.04 10.11 -4.54
C ASP A 160 7.26 10.21 -6.07
N GLY A 161 6.20 10.38 -6.87
CA GLY A 161 6.27 10.61 -8.32
C GLY A 161 6.91 11.94 -8.71
N LEU A 162 7.09 12.88 -7.77
CA LEU A 162 7.89 14.10 -7.95
C LEU A 162 9.33 13.79 -8.35
N ASN A 163 9.89 12.65 -7.94
CA ASN A 163 11.26 12.29 -8.27
C ASN A 163 11.42 12.02 -9.76
N ALA A 164 10.49 11.31 -10.40
CA ALA A 164 10.49 11.13 -11.85
C ALA A 164 10.43 12.45 -12.61
N ARG A 165 9.62 13.41 -12.14
CA ARG A 165 9.50 14.75 -12.76
C ARG A 165 10.79 15.55 -12.67
N SER A 166 11.63 15.25 -11.67
CA SER A 166 12.88 15.94 -11.41
C SER A 166 14.11 15.16 -11.92
N GLY A 167 13.93 13.93 -12.41
CA GLY A 167 15.03 13.05 -12.84
C GLY A 167 15.77 12.34 -11.70
N GLU A 168 15.23 12.37 -10.48
CA GLU A 168 15.89 11.94 -9.24
C GLU A 168 15.40 10.59 -8.69
N ALA A 169 14.57 9.87 -9.44
CA ALA A 169 13.92 8.63 -9.00
C ALA A 169 14.91 7.57 -8.49
N GLU A 170 16.01 7.35 -9.20
CA GLU A 170 17.04 6.38 -8.81
C GLU A 170 17.72 6.75 -7.49
N GLY A 171 18.15 8.01 -7.34
CA GLY A 171 18.82 8.48 -6.12
C GLY A 171 17.89 8.53 -4.91
N ALA A 172 16.62 8.89 -5.11
CA ALA A 172 15.61 8.85 -4.07
C ALA A 172 15.36 7.41 -3.59
N LEU A 173 15.24 6.46 -4.53
CA LEU A 173 15.05 5.05 -4.19
C LEU A 173 16.27 4.48 -3.46
N GLU A 174 17.49 4.80 -3.91
CA GLU A 174 18.73 4.38 -3.24
C GLU A 174 18.75 4.83 -1.77
N GLN A 175 18.33 6.06 -1.48
CA GLN A 175 18.27 6.56 -0.10
C GLN A 175 17.28 5.79 0.77
N VAL A 176 16.07 5.51 0.26
CA VAL A 176 15.06 4.73 0.99
C VAL A 176 15.56 3.30 1.24
N LEU A 177 16.09 2.64 0.21
CA LEU A 177 16.64 1.28 0.30
C LEU A 177 17.86 1.21 1.22
N ALA A 178 18.72 2.24 1.25
CA ALA A 178 19.86 2.30 2.16
C ALA A 178 19.41 2.36 3.63
N VAL A 179 18.32 3.08 3.94
CA VAL A 179 17.76 3.12 5.30
C VAL A 179 17.17 1.76 5.67
N LEU A 180 16.32 1.19 4.81
CA LEU A 180 15.71 -0.14 5.04
C LEU A 180 16.77 -1.25 5.15
N GLY A 181 17.83 -1.19 4.35
CA GLY A 181 18.94 -2.15 4.33
C GLY A 181 19.82 -2.14 5.59
N ARG A 182 19.60 -1.21 6.53
CA ARG A 182 20.23 -1.26 7.87
C ARG A 182 19.67 -2.40 8.73
N LEU A 183 18.48 -2.91 8.41
CA LEU A 183 17.87 -4.03 9.12
C LEU A 183 18.51 -5.36 8.66
N PRO A 184 18.89 -6.26 9.59
CA PRO A 184 19.45 -7.56 9.25
C PRO A 184 18.36 -8.59 8.89
N VAL A 185 17.19 -8.15 8.44
CA VAL A 185 16.02 -8.99 8.14
C VAL A 185 15.47 -8.65 6.74
N PRO A 186 14.78 -9.59 6.07
CA PRO A 186 14.16 -9.30 4.79
C PRO A 186 13.13 -8.17 4.88
N VAL A 187 13.08 -7.33 3.86
CA VAL A 187 12.00 -6.37 3.63
C VAL A 187 11.25 -6.80 2.38
N HIS A 188 9.94 -6.99 2.52
CA HIS A 188 9.04 -7.34 1.42
C HIS A 188 8.26 -6.11 0.99
N HIS A 189 8.29 -5.84 -0.31
CA HIS A 189 7.73 -4.63 -0.91
C HIS A 189 6.48 -4.99 -1.71
N ALA A 190 5.37 -4.31 -1.42
CA ALA A 190 4.31 -4.14 -2.42
C ALA A 190 4.75 -3.03 -3.40
N TRP A 191 4.19 -3.04 -4.61
CA TRP A 191 4.36 -1.95 -5.57
C TRP A 191 3.07 -1.14 -5.65
N GLY A 192 3.16 0.14 -5.31
CA GLY A 192 2.09 1.13 -5.40
C GLY A 192 2.13 1.94 -6.69
N ASN A 193 1.19 2.87 -6.85
CA ASN A 193 1.14 3.74 -8.03
C ASN A 193 2.39 4.61 -8.14
N HIS A 194 2.99 5.07 -7.03
CA HIS A 194 4.17 5.91 -7.10
C HIS A 194 5.43 5.14 -7.51
N GLU A 195 5.51 3.82 -7.31
CA GLU A 195 6.53 3.01 -7.97
C GLU A 195 6.41 3.11 -9.50
N PHE A 196 5.19 3.04 -10.02
CA PHE A 196 4.92 3.07 -11.46
C PHE A 196 4.92 4.48 -12.07
N TYR A 197 4.77 5.54 -11.27
CA TYR A 197 5.07 6.90 -11.71
C TYR A 197 6.56 7.12 -11.92
N ASN A 198 7.40 6.40 -11.17
CA ASN A 198 8.85 6.55 -11.22
C ASN A 198 9.52 5.59 -12.21
N PHE A 199 9.00 4.37 -12.33
CA PHE A 199 9.69 3.29 -13.02
C PHE A 199 8.73 2.41 -13.85
N SER A 200 9.24 1.86 -14.95
CA SER A 200 8.57 0.76 -15.62
C SER A 200 8.73 -0.55 -14.83
N ARG A 201 7.82 -1.51 -15.05
CA ARG A 201 7.94 -2.88 -14.49
C ARG A 201 9.30 -3.51 -14.80
N ALA A 202 9.79 -3.34 -16.02
CA ALA A 202 11.10 -3.83 -16.46
C ALA A 202 12.28 -3.22 -15.68
N ARG A 203 12.13 -1.99 -15.16
CA ARG A 203 13.13 -1.38 -14.29
C ARG A 203 12.99 -1.86 -12.84
N LEU A 204 11.76 -1.91 -12.30
CA LEU A 204 11.46 -2.32 -10.93
C LEU A 204 12.00 -3.72 -10.59
N VAL A 205 11.89 -4.68 -11.52
CA VAL A 205 12.44 -6.04 -11.31
C VAL A 205 13.97 -6.06 -11.12
N ARG A 206 14.67 -4.96 -11.44
CA ARG A 206 16.12 -4.78 -11.30
C ARG A 206 16.50 -3.81 -10.16
N THR A 207 15.55 -3.40 -9.32
CA THR A 207 15.81 -2.57 -8.13
C THR A 207 15.70 -3.42 -6.86
N GLY A 208 16.06 -2.83 -5.71
CA GLY A 208 15.86 -3.47 -4.41
C GLY A 208 14.38 -3.65 -4.02
N LEU A 209 13.43 -3.09 -4.77
CA LEU A 209 11.99 -3.30 -4.55
C LEU A 209 11.50 -4.66 -5.07
N ASN A 210 12.32 -5.38 -5.85
CA ASN A 210 12.02 -6.75 -6.22
C ASN A 210 12.42 -7.73 -5.09
N SER A 211 11.55 -7.88 -4.11
CA SER A 211 11.75 -8.74 -2.93
C SER A 211 11.25 -10.18 -3.13
N HIS A 212 11.14 -10.65 -4.38
CA HIS A 212 10.71 -12.01 -4.65
C HIS A 212 11.73 -12.99 -4.04
N PRO A 213 11.30 -13.96 -3.20
CA PRO A 213 12.23 -14.92 -2.64
C PRO A 213 12.83 -15.76 -3.77
N ALA A 214 14.16 -15.92 -3.77
CA ALA A 214 14.92 -16.67 -4.78
C ALA A 214 14.53 -18.16 -4.88
N ARG A 215 13.70 -18.66 -3.96
CA ARG A 215 13.19 -20.05 -3.87
C ARG A 215 11.67 -20.10 -3.72
N ALA A 216 10.93 -19.11 -4.21
CA ALA A 216 9.48 -19.21 -4.25
C ALA A 216 9.08 -20.51 -4.95
N MET A 217 8.30 -21.35 -4.25
CA MET A 217 7.97 -22.72 -4.65
C MET A 217 6.94 -22.80 -5.79
N ALA A 218 6.34 -21.68 -6.14
CA ALA A 218 5.41 -21.55 -7.26
C ALA A 218 5.89 -20.39 -8.14
N ASP A 219 5.89 -20.60 -9.45
CA ASP A 219 6.13 -19.54 -10.42
C ASP A 219 5.09 -18.42 -10.19
N PRO A 220 5.48 -17.14 -10.32
CA PRO A 220 4.53 -16.02 -10.24
C PRO A 220 3.39 -16.20 -11.27
N PRO A 221 2.20 -15.63 -11.02
CA PRO A 221 1.08 -15.72 -11.95
C PRO A 221 1.47 -15.02 -13.27
N ALA A 222 1.91 -15.82 -14.23
CA ALA A 222 2.24 -15.49 -15.62
C ALA A 222 2.81 -14.07 -15.88
N GLY A 223 4.05 -13.99 -16.36
CA GLY A 223 4.61 -12.76 -16.94
C GLY A 223 5.32 -11.88 -15.91
N ASP A 224 4.97 -10.60 -15.87
CA ASP A 224 5.63 -9.53 -15.10
C ASP A 224 4.80 -9.03 -13.89
N CYS A 225 3.93 -9.90 -13.36
CA CYS A 225 3.15 -9.68 -12.15
C CYS A 225 4.01 -9.89 -10.89
N GLN A 226 3.98 -8.95 -9.96
CA GLN A 226 4.76 -8.98 -8.72
C GLN A 226 4.00 -9.66 -7.57
N ALA A 227 3.32 -10.77 -7.85
CA ALA A 227 2.61 -11.55 -6.85
C ALA A 227 3.44 -12.78 -6.43
N TYR A 228 3.59 -12.99 -5.13
CA TYR A 228 4.37 -14.09 -4.56
C TYR A 228 3.93 -14.40 -3.13
N HIS A 229 4.40 -15.52 -2.58
CA HIS A 229 4.14 -15.87 -1.20
C HIS A 229 5.35 -16.52 -0.53
N PHE A 230 5.39 -16.49 0.80
CA PHE A 230 6.42 -17.16 1.61
C PHE A 230 5.85 -17.59 2.96
N SER A 231 6.55 -18.50 3.65
CA SER A 231 6.17 -18.96 4.99
C SER A 231 7.21 -18.48 6.00
N PRO A 232 6.88 -17.50 6.88
CA PRO A 232 7.81 -17.00 7.88
C PRO A 232 7.95 -17.91 9.10
N ALA A 233 6.96 -18.75 9.36
CA ALA A 233 6.91 -19.70 10.46
C ALA A 233 5.98 -20.87 10.10
N ALA A 234 6.09 -21.98 10.82
CA ALA A 234 5.19 -23.12 10.65
C ALA A 234 3.72 -22.67 10.81
N GLN A 235 2.84 -23.17 9.93
CA GLN A 235 1.41 -22.82 9.90
C GLN A 235 1.10 -21.35 9.62
N PHE A 236 2.05 -20.58 9.07
CA PHE A 236 1.80 -19.21 8.62
C PHE A 236 2.32 -19.01 7.21
N ARG A 237 1.57 -18.22 6.44
CA ARG A 237 1.91 -17.78 5.10
C ARG A 237 1.65 -16.29 4.96
N VAL A 238 2.54 -15.62 4.24
CA VAL A 238 2.34 -14.27 3.76
C VAL A 238 2.17 -14.32 2.25
N VAL A 239 1.14 -13.67 1.73
CA VAL A 239 0.88 -13.51 0.29
C VAL A 239 0.99 -12.04 -0.06
N VAL A 240 1.76 -11.73 -1.09
CA VAL A 240 1.91 -10.38 -1.65
C VAL A 240 1.20 -10.34 -2.99
N LEU A 241 0.25 -9.43 -3.14
CA LEU A 241 -0.52 -9.21 -4.37
C LEU A 241 -0.04 -7.96 -5.10
N ASP A 242 -0.09 -8.01 -6.43
CA ASP A 242 0.17 -6.90 -7.33
C ASP A 242 -1.16 -6.23 -7.69
N ALA A 243 -1.50 -5.19 -6.95
CA ALA A 243 -2.75 -4.44 -7.13
C ALA A 243 -2.77 -3.54 -8.39
N TYR A 244 -1.69 -3.57 -9.19
CA TYR A 244 -1.56 -2.83 -10.45
C TYR A 244 -1.33 -3.77 -11.64
N ASP A 245 -1.59 -5.06 -11.46
CA ASP A 245 -1.52 -6.03 -12.56
C ASP A 245 -2.47 -5.65 -13.69
N LEU A 246 -3.72 -5.32 -13.33
CA LEU A 246 -4.63 -4.52 -14.17
C LEU A 246 -4.44 -3.04 -13.82
N SER A 247 -3.70 -2.31 -14.64
CA SER A 247 -3.60 -0.86 -14.57
C SER A 247 -3.07 -0.31 -15.89
N ILE A 248 -3.25 0.99 -16.09
CA ILE A 248 -2.57 1.71 -17.19
C ILE A 248 -1.18 2.23 -16.77
N LEU A 249 -0.73 1.88 -15.56
CA LEU A 249 0.57 2.30 -15.03
C LEU A 249 1.62 1.19 -15.22
N GLY A 250 2.88 1.59 -15.38
CA GLY A 250 4.03 0.66 -15.40
C GLY A 250 4.13 -0.26 -16.63
N ARG A 251 3.23 -0.14 -17.60
CA ARG A 251 3.19 -0.91 -18.86
C ARG A 251 3.19 0.02 -20.07
N GLU A 252 3.84 -0.41 -21.15
CA GLU A 252 3.84 0.31 -22.43
C GLU A 252 2.45 0.26 -23.10
N PRO A 253 2.08 1.29 -23.89
CA PRO A 253 0.76 1.33 -24.52
C PRO A 253 0.44 0.16 -25.45
N ASP A 254 1.43 -0.48 -26.08
CA ASP A 254 1.21 -1.63 -26.96
C ASP A 254 1.02 -2.96 -26.19
N ASN A 255 1.18 -2.96 -24.87
CA ASN A 255 0.97 -4.14 -24.04
C ASN A 255 -0.53 -4.52 -23.99
N PRO A 256 -0.89 -5.80 -24.21
CA PRO A 256 -2.28 -6.24 -24.15
C PRO A 256 -2.98 -5.93 -22.80
N ARG A 257 -2.28 -6.09 -21.67
CA ARG A 257 -2.85 -5.76 -20.35
C ARG A 257 -3.07 -4.26 -20.17
N TYR A 258 -2.21 -3.42 -20.77
CA TYR A 258 -2.43 -1.96 -20.77
C TYR A 258 -3.72 -1.62 -21.53
N GLN A 259 -3.90 -2.19 -22.72
CA GLN A 259 -5.08 -1.92 -23.56
C GLN A 259 -6.38 -2.40 -22.91
N GLU A 260 -6.36 -3.60 -22.31
CA GLU A 260 -7.48 -4.12 -21.52
C GLU A 260 -7.81 -3.21 -20.32
N SER A 261 -6.79 -2.81 -19.56
CA SER A 261 -6.96 -1.93 -18.40
C SER A 261 -7.47 -0.54 -18.80
N LEU A 262 -6.98 0.02 -19.91
CA LEU A 262 -7.43 1.30 -20.43
C LEU A 262 -8.88 1.23 -20.91
N GLN A 263 -9.27 0.14 -21.56
CA GLN A 263 -10.64 -0.09 -22.00
C GLN A 263 -11.59 -0.13 -20.79
N LEU A 264 -11.26 -0.93 -19.78
CA LEU A 264 -12.05 -1.04 -18.56
C LEU A 264 -12.15 0.32 -17.83
N LEU A 265 -11.02 1.00 -17.65
CA LEU A 265 -10.99 2.31 -16.99
C LEU A 265 -11.83 3.34 -17.75
N ARG A 266 -11.75 3.39 -19.08
CA ARG A 266 -12.54 4.34 -19.91
C ARG A 266 -14.03 4.01 -19.94
N GLU A 267 -14.40 2.74 -19.84
CA GLU A 267 -15.80 2.34 -19.69
C GLU A 267 -16.40 2.84 -18.37
N LYS A 268 -15.63 2.74 -17.28
CA LYS A 268 -16.09 3.10 -15.94
C LYS A 268 -15.89 4.58 -15.59
N ASN A 269 -14.93 5.23 -16.22
CA ASN A 269 -14.55 6.63 -15.98
C ASN A 269 -14.57 7.45 -17.28
N PRO A 270 -15.68 8.16 -17.56
CA PRO A 270 -15.82 8.98 -18.76
C PRO A 270 -15.12 10.34 -18.64
N ASN A 271 -14.44 10.64 -17.53
CA ASN A 271 -13.78 11.94 -17.33
C ASN A 271 -12.54 12.07 -18.24
N ASP A 272 -12.25 13.30 -18.67
CA ASP A 272 -11.01 13.60 -19.40
C ASP A 272 -9.78 13.35 -18.51
N ASN A 273 -9.84 13.84 -17.27
CA ASN A 273 -8.87 13.51 -16.22
C ASN A 273 -9.28 12.19 -15.54
N LEU A 274 -8.57 11.11 -15.88
CA LEU A 274 -8.84 9.77 -15.34
C LEU A 274 -8.52 9.64 -13.84
N ASN A 275 -7.82 10.60 -13.23
CA ASN A 275 -7.65 10.66 -11.77
C ASN A 275 -8.86 11.26 -11.04
N SER A 276 -9.85 11.80 -11.77
CA SER A 276 -11.04 12.40 -11.15
C SER A 276 -12.10 11.32 -10.85
N PRO A 277 -12.50 11.14 -9.57
CA PRO A 277 -13.62 10.28 -9.21
C PRO A 277 -14.99 10.99 -9.32
N THR A 278 -15.00 12.27 -9.71
CA THR A 278 -16.22 13.09 -9.69
C THR A 278 -17.25 12.55 -10.67
N GLY A 279 -18.48 12.33 -10.19
CA GLY A 279 -19.60 11.85 -11.00
C GLY A 279 -19.61 10.34 -11.26
N LEU A 280 -18.61 9.59 -10.77
CA LEU A 280 -18.56 8.15 -10.96
C LEU A 280 -19.50 7.41 -10.01
N LYS A 281 -20.17 6.37 -10.52
CA LYS A 281 -20.97 5.43 -9.69
C LYS A 281 -20.05 4.54 -8.84
N GLU A 282 -18.94 4.13 -9.43
CA GLU A 282 -17.88 3.31 -8.88
C GLU A 282 -16.61 4.19 -8.82
N PRO A 283 -16.46 5.00 -7.75
CA PRO A 283 -15.44 6.05 -7.68
C PRO A 283 -14.01 5.53 -7.60
N GLN A 284 -13.82 4.23 -7.40
CA GLN A 284 -12.52 3.58 -7.40
C GLN A 284 -11.90 3.41 -8.78
N PHE A 285 -12.67 3.56 -9.87
CA PHE A 285 -12.15 3.47 -11.24
C PHE A 285 -11.44 4.76 -11.64
N VAL A 286 -10.30 5.02 -11.03
CA VAL A 286 -9.40 6.14 -11.30
C VAL A 286 -8.01 5.64 -11.66
N GLU A 287 -7.26 6.45 -12.40
CA GLU A 287 -5.95 6.09 -12.97
C GLU A 287 -4.87 5.78 -11.92
N PHE A 288 -4.94 6.38 -10.73
CA PHE A 288 -4.01 6.09 -9.64
C PHE A 288 -4.29 4.75 -8.92
N ASN A 289 -5.36 4.05 -9.28
CA ASN A 289 -5.66 2.71 -8.81
C ASN A 289 -5.35 1.65 -9.88
N GLY A 290 -5.64 0.41 -9.52
CA GLY A 290 -5.56 -0.75 -10.40
C GLY A 290 -6.42 -1.88 -9.84
N GLY A 291 -6.26 -3.06 -10.41
CA GLY A 291 -6.92 -4.28 -9.98
C GLY A 291 -6.07 -5.51 -10.21
N PHE A 292 -6.69 -6.66 -9.97
CA PHE A 292 -6.07 -7.97 -10.03
C PHE A 292 -6.53 -8.69 -11.30
N SER A 293 -5.60 -9.21 -12.11
CA SER A 293 -5.99 -10.00 -13.29
C SER A 293 -6.60 -11.33 -12.86
N GLN A 294 -7.41 -11.93 -13.74
CA GLN A 294 -7.97 -13.26 -13.48
C GLN A 294 -6.87 -14.29 -13.19
N ALA A 295 -5.74 -14.23 -13.92
CA ALA A 295 -4.61 -15.13 -13.69
C ALA A 295 -4.00 -14.97 -12.29
N GLN A 296 -3.96 -13.75 -11.74
CA GLN A 296 -3.50 -13.50 -10.38
C GLN A 296 -4.51 -14.00 -9.35
N LEU A 297 -5.81 -13.79 -9.57
CA LEU A 297 -6.87 -14.26 -8.68
C LEU A 297 -6.97 -15.78 -8.64
N ASP A 298 -6.83 -16.46 -9.79
CA ASP A 298 -6.80 -17.92 -9.89
C ASP A 298 -5.59 -18.49 -9.14
N TRP A 299 -4.40 -17.90 -9.33
CA TRP A 299 -3.21 -18.26 -8.58
C TRP A 299 -3.38 -18.05 -7.08
N PHE A 300 -3.97 -16.92 -6.68
CA PHE A 300 -4.21 -16.61 -5.28
C PHE A 300 -5.15 -17.63 -4.64
N ASN A 301 -6.22 -18.00 -5.34
CA ASN A 301 -7.13 -19.08 -4.92
C ASN A 301 -6.40 -20.41 -4.70
N GLU A 302 -5.49 -20.82 -5.59
CA GLU A 302 -4.71 -22.06 -5.40
C GLU A 302 -3.76 -21.99 -4.18
N VAL A 303 -3.17 -20.82 -3.92
CA VAL A 303 -2.34 -20.60 -2.72
C VAL A 303 -3.17 -20.70 -1.44
N LEU A 304 -4.38 -20.12 -1.44
CA LEU A 304 -5.28 -20.20 -0.29
C LEU A 304 -5.83 -21.60 -0.08
N LYS A 305 -6.17 -22.32 -1.16
CA LYS A 305 -6.55 -23.73 -1.09
C LYS A 305 -5.46 -24.59 -0.46
N PHE A 306 -4.21 -24.42 -0.90
CA PHE A 306 -3.07 -25.08 -0.27
C PHE A 306 -2.99 -24.74 1.23
N SER A 307 -3.21 -23.47 1.58
CA SER A 307 -3.12 -22.99 2.97
C SER A 307 -4.23 -23.59 3.85
N ASP A 308 -5.47 -23.70 3.34
CA ASP A 308 -6.58 -24.38 4.02
C ASP A 308 -6.25 -25.86 4.27
N GLU A 309 -5.77 -26.58 3.24
CA GLU A 309 -5.41 -28.00 3.33
C GLU A 309 -4.27 -28.26 4.35
N ASN A 310 -3.39 -27.27 4.54
CA ASN A 310 -2.26 -27.34 5.48
C ASN A 310 -2.54 -26.64 6.81
N GLN A 311 -3.77 -26.16 7.04
CA GLN A 311 -4.18 -25.45 8.26
C GLN A 311 -3.27 -24.26 8.59
N GLU A 312 -2.83 -23.54 7.55
CA GLU A 312 -2.04 -22.32 7.70
C GLU A 312 -2.94 -21.12 7.98
N LYS A 313 -2.38 -20.08 8.59
CA LYS A 313 -2.97 -18.75 8.67
C LYS A 313 -2.29 -17.83 7.68
N VAL A 314 -3.08 -17.14 6.88
CA VAL A 314 -2.62 -16.30 5.77
C VAL A 314 -2.80 -14.84 6.10
N VAL A 315 -1.69 -14.10 6.07
CA VAL A 315 -1.68 -12.64 6.03
C VAL A 315 -1.45 -12.23 4.57
N VAL A 316 -2.35 -11.44 4.03
CA VAL A 316 -2.27 -10.93 2.66
C VAL A 316 -1.81 -9.48 2.70
N MET A 317 -0.96 -9.08 1.76
CA MET A 317 -0.50 -7.72 1.57
C MET A 317 -0.77 -7.29 0.13
N GLY A 318 -1.35 -6.11 -0.06
CA GLY A 318 -1.42 -5.42 -1.34
C GLY A 318 -1.35 -3.90 -1.11
N HIS A 319 -0.98 -3.11 -2.12
CA HIS A 319 -0.95 -1.65 -1.93
C HIS A 319 -2.37 -1.08 -1.75
N LEU A 320 -3.30 -1.48 -2.62
CA LEU A 320 -4.69 -0.99 -2.62
C LEU A 320 -5.55 -1.76 -1.59
N PRO A 321 -6.33 -1.05 -0.74
CA PRO A 321 -7.36 -1.65 0.08
C PRO A 321 -8.44 -2.36 -0.76
N ILE A 322 -9.04 -3.40 -0.19
CA ILE A 322 -10.11 -4.16 -0.86
C ILE A 322 -11.44 -4.18 -0.10
N HIS A 323 -11.49 -3.71 1.15
CA HIS A 323 -12.74 -3.68 1.92
C HIS A 323 -13.26 -2.26 2.11
N PRO A 324 -14.53 -1.96 1.73
CA PRO A 324 -15.09 -0.61 1.82
C PRO A 324 -15.12 -0.01 3.23
N ASP A 325 -15.20 -0.82 4.29
CA ASP A 325 -15.18 -0.33 5.68
C ASP A 325 -13.76 -0.12 6.25
N ALA A 326 -12.72 -0.52 5.51
CA ALA A 326 -11.31 -0.27 5.85
C ALA A 326 -10.66 0.75 4.90
N SER A 327 -11.46 1.43 4.07
CA SER A 327 -11.00 2.42 3.10
C SER A 327 -12.07 3.51 2.89
N ASP A 328 -11.75 4.55 2.14
CA ASP A 328 -12.78 5.28 1.40
C ASP A 328 -13.10 4.54 0.09
N ARG A 329 -14.21 4.91 -0.57
CA ARG A 329 -14.62 4.27 -1.82
C ARG A 329 -13.72 4.59 -3.02
N VAL A 330 -12.90 5.64 -2.94
CA VAL A 330 -12.02 6.07 -4.04
C VAL A 330 -10.74 5.24 -4.04
N CYS A 331 -10.17 4.90 -2.89
CA CYS A 331 -8.91 4.18 -2.76
C CYS A 331 -9.01 2.65 -2.95
N LEU A 332 -10.20 2.09 -3.18
CA LEU A 332 -10.34 0.64 -3.37
C LEU A 332 -9.69 0.15 -4.67
N ALA A 333 -9.24 -1.10 -4.70
CA ALA A 333 -8.90 -1.77 -5.96
C ALA A 333 -10.12 -1.81 -6.90
N TRP A 334 -9.90 -1.72 -8.21
CA TRP A 334 -10.96 -1.67 -9.23
C TRP A 334 -11.96 -2.82 -9.08
N ASN A 335 -11.45 -4.03 -8.97
CA ASN A 335 -12.21 -5.27 -8.78
C ASN A 335 -12.02 -5.84 -7.37
N TYR A 336 -12.10 -4.99 -6.35
CA TYR A 336 -11.99 -5.42 -4.95
C TYR A 336 -12.98 -6.52 -4.56
N GLU A 337 -14.18 -6.53 -5.18
CA GLU A 337 -15.22 -7.55 -4.93
C GLU A 337 -14.76 -8.95 -5.33
N ASP A 338 -14.01 -9.06 -6.44
CA ASP A 338 -13.48 -10.35 -6.90
C ASP A 338 -12.41 -10.87 -5.93
N ALA A 339 -11.52 -9.99 -5.46
CA ALA A 339 -10.50 -10.34 -4.47
C ALA A 339 -11.12 -10.76 -3.12
N LEU A 340 -12.14 -10.04 -2.65
CA LEU A 340 -12.92 -10.42 -1.48
C LEU A 340 -13.61 -11.77 -1.68
N SER A 341 -14.20 -12.02 -2.86
CA SER A 341 -14.85 -13.30 -3.16
C SER A 341 -13.88 -14.48 -3.09
N VAL A 342 -12.63 -14.30 -3.54
CA VAL A 342 -11.58 -15.32 -3.37
C VAL A 342 -11.31 -15.52 -1.88
N ILE A 343 -11.02 -14.46 -1.13
CA ILE A 343 -10.76 -14.55 0.33
C ILE A 343 -11.89 -15.24 1.09
N HIS A 344 -13.14 -14.87 0.82
CA HIS A 344 -14.33 -15.39 1.52
C HIS A 344 -14.63 -16.86 1.19
N SER A 345 -14.01 -17.41 0.15
CA SER A 345 -14.09 -18.83 -0.20
C SER A 345 -13.13 -19.71 0.61
N HIS A 346 -12.27 -19.11 1.44
CA HIS A 346 -11.25 -19.79 2.25
C HIS A 346 -11.37 -19.44 3.74
N GLN A 347 -10.84 -20.29 4.60
CA GLN A 347 -10.86 -20.07 6.07
C GLN A 347 -9.49 -19.69 6.63
N CYS A 348 -8.43 -19.90 5.86
CA CYS A 348 -7.06 -19.62 6.27
C CYS A 348 -6.72 -18.14 6.34
N VAL A 349 -7.44 -17.24 5.64
CA VAL A 349 -7.10 -15.82 5.62
C VAL A 349 -7.51 -15.15 6.92
N VAL A 350 -6.55 -14.55 7.62
CA VAL A 350 -6.79 -13.88 8.91
C VAL A 350 -6.67 -12.37 8.82
N CYS A 351 -5.91 -11.85 7.85
CA CYS A 351 -5.74 -10.40 7.69
C CYS A 351 -5.33 -10.01 6.27
N PHE A 352 -5.86 -8.88 5.80
CA PHE A 352 -5.42 -8.16 4.61
C PHE A 352 -4.83 -6.80 5.02
N LEU A 353 -3.58 -6.55 4.66
CA LEU A 353 -2.83 -5.34 4.94
C LEU A 353 -2.73 -4.48 3.67
N ALA A 354 -3.03 -3.18 3.80
CA ALA A 354 -2.97 -2.20 2.71
C ALA A 354 -2.37 -0.85 3.11
N GLY A 355 -1.95 -0.07 2.11
CA GLY A 355 -1.55 1.34 2.24
C GLY A 355 -2.52 2.22 1.45
N HIS A 356 -1.99 3.19 0.69
CA HIS A 356 -2.69 4.04 -0.29
C HIS A 356 -3.69 5.04 0.29
N LEU A 357 -4.60 4.60 1.17
CA LEU A 357 -5.41 5.52 1.97
C LEU A 357 -4.57 6.01 3.16
N HIS A 358 -3.92 7.16 2.99
CA HIS A 358 -3.02 7.73 3.99
C HIS A 358 -3.66 8.04 5.34
N ASP A 359 -5.00 8.09 5.42
CA ASP A 359 -5.75 8.22 6.67
C ASP A 359 -5.81 6.96 7.51
N GLY A 360 -5.47 5.81 6.93
CA GLY A 360 -5.67 4.51 7.52
C GLY A 360 -7.14 4.10 7.58
N GLY A 361 -7.37 2.85 7.95
CA GLY A 361 -8.71 2.27 8.03
C GLY A 361 -8.67 0.87 8.62
N TYR A 362 -9.75 0.47 9.27
CA TYR A 362 -9.83 -0.88 9.84
C TYR A 362 -11.26 -1.38 9.93
N CYS A 363 -11.46 -2.65 9.55
CA CYS A 363 -12.64 -3.40 9.91
C CYS A 363 -12.31 -4.88 10.14
N LEU A 364 -13.19 -5.56 10.88
CA LEU A 364 -13.30 -7.02 10.89
C LEU A 364 -14.52 -7.35 10.05
N ASP A 365 -14.34 -8.11 8.97
CA ASP A 365 -15.45 -8.45 8.08
C ASP A 365 -16.30 -9.61 8.61
N SER A 366 -17.41 -9.91 7.93
CA SER A 366 -18.35 -10.96 8.33
C SER A 366 -17.79 -12.39 8.25
N HIS A 367 -16.63 -12.57 7.61
CA HIS A 367 -15.95 -13.86 7.47
C HIS A 367 -14.81 -14.02 8.46
N GLY A 368 -14.62 -13.05 9.37
CA GLY A 368 -13.55 -13.09 10.37
C GLY A 368 -12.21 -12.56 9.87
N VAL A 369 -12.16 -11.91 8.71
CA VAL A 369 -10.92 -11.37 8.16
C VAL A 369 -10.71 -9.93 8.62
N HIS A 370 -9.53 -9.67 9.19
CA HIS A 370 -9.12 -8.32 9.55
C HIS A 370 -8.62 -7.55 8.32
N HIS A 371 -9.28 -6.47 7.93
CA HIS A 371 -8.78 -5.56 6.90
C HIS A 371 -8.17 -4.35 7.59
N LEU A 372 -6.88 -4.12 7.38
CA LEU A 372 -6.13 -3.03 8.00
C LEU A 372 -5.37 -2.25 6.93
N THR A 373 -5.80 -1.01 6.74
CA THR A 373 -5.11 -0.02 5.92
C THR A 373 -4.29 0.89 6.82
N LEU A 374 -2.99 1.00 6.56
CA LEU A 374 -2.08 1.77 7.39
C LEU A 374 -2.09 3.25 7.04
N GLU A 375 -1.96 4.09 8.06
CA GLU A 375 -1.72 5.51 7.89
C GLU A 375 -0.40 5.75 7.15
N GLY A 376 -0.42 6.66 6.17
CA GLY A 376 0.73 6.94 5.33
C GLY A 376 1.76 7.82 6.03
N VAL A 377 3.04 7.45 5.92
CA VAL A 377 4.16 8.22 6.49
C VAL A 377 4.23 9.62 5.87
N ILE A 378 3.94 9.76 4.59
CA ILE A 378 4.02 11.02 3.84
C ILE A 378 3.13 12.14 4.39
N GLU A 379 1.97 11.82 4.96
CA GLU A 379 1.05 12.81 5.56
C GLU A 379 1.22 12.92 7.08
N THR A 380 2.29 12.33 7.62
CA THR A 380 2.60 12.33 9.03
C THR A 380 3.52 13.49 9.39
N PRO A 381 3.14 14.35 10.35
CA PRO A 381 3.96 15.51 10.71
C PRO A 381 5.21 15.11 11.50
N PRO A 382 6.26 15.96 11.53
CA PRO A 382 7.57 15.64 12.13
C PRO A 382 7.54 15.21 13.61
N GLU A 383 6.53 15.65 14.37
CA GLU A 383 6.34 15.33 15.78
C GLU A 383 5.65 13.97 16.05
N SER A 384 5.33 13.22 14.99
CA SER A 384 4.66 11.92 15.06
C SER A 384 5.44 10.85 14.25
N ASN A 385 4.84 9.68 14.02
CA ASN A 385 5.34 8.66 13.11
C ASN A 385 4.15 7.81 12.59
N ALA A 386 4.38 6.90 11.64
CA ALA A 386 3.35 6.01 11.11
C ALA A 386 3.94 4.65 10.71
N PHE A 387 4.23 3.82 11.72
CA PHE A 387 4.69 2.44 11.52
C PHE A 387 4.25 1.56 12.70
N GLY A 388 4.40 0.25 12.56
CA GLY A 388 4.05 -0.69 13.64
C GLY A 388 4.93 -1.93 13.70
N THR A 389 4.82 -2.67 14.80
CA THR A 389 5.30 -4.06 14.92
C THR A 389 4.08 -4.93 15.17
N ILE A 390 3.90 -5.97 14.35
CA ILE A 390 2.88 -7.00 14.57
C ILE A 390 3.54 -8.21 15.23
N TYR A 391 3.04 -8.59 16.39
CA TYR A 391 3.43 -9.80 17.11
C TYR A 391 2.38 -10.88 16.86
N VAL A 392 2.82 -12.04 16.38
CA VAL A 392 1.94 -13.13 15.98
C VAL A 392 1.97 -14.23 17.03
N TYR A 393 0.79 -14.65 17.47
CA TYR A 393 0.59 -15.74 18.44
C TYR A 393 -0.18 -16.88 17.77
N GLU A 394 -0.50 -17.92 18.53
CA GLU A 394 -1.31 -19.03 18.01
C GLU A 394 -2.77 -18.62 17.76
N ASP A 395 -3.32 -17.66 18.51
CA ASP A 395 -4.75 -17.30 18.52
C ASP A 395 -5.05 -15.87 18.03
N LYS A 396 -4.02 -15.05 17.82
CA LYS A 396 -4.18 -13.63 17.46
C LYS A 396 -2.90 -13.02 16.89
N MET A 397 -3.06 -11.83 16.34
CA MET A 397 -2.00 -10.86 16.10
C MET A 397 -2.21 -9.64 17.01
N ILE A 398 -1.11 -9.06 17.49
CA ILE A 398 -1.12 -7.78 18.22
C ILE A 398 -0.29 -6.79 17.43
N LEU A 399 -0.93 -5.74 16.92
CA LEU A 399 -0.26 -4.58 16.36
C LEU A 399 0.10 -3.62 17.50
N LYS A 400 1.39 -3.28 17.59
CA LYS A 400 1.90 -2.15 18.37
C LYS A 400 2.24 -1.01 17.42
N GLY A 401 1.35 -0.03 17.34
CA GLY A 401 1.46 1.11 16.44
C GLY A 401 2.26 2.25 17.06
N ARG A 402 2.89 3.07 16.23
CA ARG A 402 3.64 4.26 16.65
C ARG A 402 3.10 5.48 15.92
N GLY A 403 2.88 6.55 16.68
CA GLY A 403 2.34 7.81 16.18
C GLY A 403 0.87 7.66 15.75
N ARG A 404 0.60 7.80 14.45
CA ARG A 404 -0.76 7.75 13.90
C ARG A 404 -1.37 6.34 13.94
N ILE A 405 -0.53 5.30 13.87
CA ILE A 405 -1.00 3.91 13.90
C ILE A 405 -1.36 3.54 15.35
N SER A 406 -2.60 3.11 15.57
CA SER A 406 -3.09 2.68 16.89
C SER A 406 -2.76 1.22 17.19
N ASP A 407 -2.56 0.90 18.47
CA ASP A 407 -2.49 -0.48 18.95
C ASP A 407 -3.77 -1.26 18.61
N ARG A 408 -3.62 -2.54 18.27
CA ARG A 408 -4.76 -3.41 17.92
C ARG A 408 -4.51 -4.85 18.30
N VAL A 409 -5.58 -5.55 18.72
CA VAL A 409 -5.59 -7.00 18.86
C VAL A 409 -6.54 -7.56 17.80
N MET A 410 -6.06 -8.53 17.04
CA MET A 410 -6.74 -9.14 15.90
C MET A 410 -6.78 -10.66 16.12
N HIS A 411 -7.94 -11.19 16.55
CA HIS A 411 -8.10 -12.61 16.89
C HIS A 411 -8.43 -13.42 15.64
N PHE A 412 -7.86 -14.63 15.54
CA PHE A 412 -8.12 -15.55 14.42
C PHE A 412 -9.47 -16.24 14.51
#